data_AF-A0A658R096-F1
#
_entry.id   AF-A0A658R096-F1
#
_cell.length_a   1.000
_cell.length_b   1.000
_cell.length_c   1.000
_cell.angle_alpha   90.00
_cell.angle_beta   90.00
_cell.angle_gamma   90.00
#
_symmetry.space_group_name_H-M   'P 1'
#
loop_
_entity.id
_entity.type
_entity.pdbx_description
1 polymer ?
#
loop_
_entity_poly.entity_id
_entity_poly.type
_entity_poly.pdbx_seq_one_letter_code
_entity_poly.pdbx_strand_id
1 'polypeptide(L)'
;MESNGEHLSKKQFERAVRDLERITRQIAGRYIEKGVPLTWRLLHAIEAEAVADLGFAGRHEAALRELFARPDNFHFPETDDVVDIAASDALPAVFAFAVDAYERAARQGQPPRSFAAR
;
A
#
# COMPACT_ATOMS: atom_id res chain seq x y z
N MET A 1 -4.04 28.94 19.75
CA MET A 1 -3.36 27.65 19.47
C MET A 1 -3.33 27.51 17.98
N GLU A 2 -2.21 27.88 17.37
CA GLU A 2 -1.99 27.76 15.94
C GLU A 2 -1.70 26.28 15.68
N SER A 3 -2.57 25.61 14.90
CA SER A 3 -2.29 24.25 14.44
C SER A 3 -1.00 24.27 13.63
N ASN A 4 0.06 23.66 14.17
CA ASN A 4 1.34 23.48 13.50
C ASN A 4 1.20 22.38 12.43
N GLY A 5 0.37 22.65 11.41
CA GLY A 5 0.29 21.87 10.19
C GLY A 5 1.46 22.24 9.29
N GLU A 6 2.62 21.63 9.54
CA GLU A 6 3.79 21.78 8.67
C GLU A 6 3.40 21.33 7.24
N HIS A 7 3.21 22.30 6.36
CA HIS A 7 2.89 22.08 4.95
C HIS A 7 4.10 21.37 4.31
N LEU A 8 3.99 20.06 4.11
CA LEU A 8 5.01 19.29 3.40
C LEU A 8 5.25 19.89 2.02
N SER A 9 6.48 20.31 1.75
CA SER A 9 6.85 20.80 0.42
C SER A 9 6.62 19.68 -0.61
N LYS A 10 6.27 20.05 -1.86
CA LYS A 10 6.09 19.10 -2.97
C LYS A 10 7.22 18.06 -3.05
N LYS A 11 8.48 18.49 -2.85
CA LYS A 11 9.66 17.61 -2.84
C LYS A 11 9.65 16.59 -1.69
N GLN A 12 9.17 16.99 -0.51
CA GLN A 12 9.05 16.09 0.65
C GLN A 12 7.94 15.08 0.43
N PHE A 13 6.82 15.50 -0.17
CA PHE A 13 5.74 14.60 -0.55
C PHE A 13 6.21 13.57 -1.60
N GLU A 14 6.85 14.02 -2.68
CA GLU A 14 7.40 13.12 -3.71
C GLU A 14 8.40 12.12 -3.12
N ARG A 15 9.22 12.56 -2.17
CA ARG A 15 10.13 11.67 -1.44
C ARG A 15 9.37 10.65 -0.60
N ALA A 16 8.38 11.08 0.16
CA ALA A 16 7.57 10.20 0.99
C ALA A 16 6.85 9.13 0.16
N VAL A 17 6.30 9.50 -1.01
CA VAL A 17 5.68 8.55 -1.95
C VAL A 17 6.70 7.51 -2.44
N ARG A 18 7.92 7.94 -2.81
CA ARG A 18 8.99 7.01 -3.25
C ARG A 18 9.44 6.07 -2.12
N ASP A 19 9.57 6.60 -0.90
CA ASP A 19 9.91 5.80 0.27
C ASP A 19 8.80 4.78 0.57
N LEU A 20 7.54 5.20 0.51
CA LEU A 20 6.37 4.33 0.69
C LEU A 20 6.29 3.23 -0.36
N GLU A 21 6.55 3.56 -1.64
CA GLU A 21 6.60 2.56 -2.71
C GLU A 21 7.68 1.51 -2.43
N ARG A 22 8.90 1.95 -2.06
CA ARG A 22 10.02 1.06 -1.76
C ARG A 22 9.70 0.13 -0.58
N ILE A 23 9.17 0.68 0.51
CA ILE A 23 8.77 -0.07 1.70
C ILE A 23 7.68 -1.09 1.35
N THR A 24 6.63 -0.65 0.66
CA THR A 24 5.52 -1.53 0.25
C THR A 24 6.01 -2.69 -0.60
N ARG A 25 6.87 -2.43 -1.60
CA ARG A 25 7.45 -3.48 -2.45
C ARG A 25 8.28 -4.47 -1.65
N GLN A 26 9.06 -4.00 -0.68
CA GLN A 26 9.86 -4.87 0.18
C GLN A 26 8.96 -5.76 1.06
N ILE A 27 7.92 -5.19 1.67
CA ILE A 27 6.95 -5.92 2.48
C ILE A 27 6.24 -6.98 1.62
N ALA A 28 5.67 -6.57 0.48
CA ALA A 28 4.98 -7.45 -0.46
C ALA A 28 5.90 -8.57 -0.98
N GLY A 29 7.16 -8.25 -1.29
CA GLY A 29 8.17 -9.21 -1.72
C GLY A 29 8.29 -10.41 -0.77
N ARG A 30 8.31 -10.17 0.55
CA ARG A 30 8.38 -11.25 1.55
C ARG A 30 7.18 -12.20 1.50
N TYR A 31 6.00 -11.70 1.15
CA TYR A 31 4.79 -12.54 1.01
C TYR A 31 4.75 -13.27 -0.33
N ILE A 32 5.21 -12.62 -1.40
CA ILE A 32 5.40 -13.20 -2.73
C ILE A 32 6.39 -14.37 -2.68
N GLU A 33 7.54 -14.20 -2.01
CA GLU A 33 8.55 -15.25 -1.84
C GLU A 33 8.00 -16.46 -1.07
N LYS A 34 7.06 -16.23 -0.16
CA LYS A 34 6.34 -17.27 0.58
C LYS A 34 5.20 -17.91 -0.21
N GLY A 35 4.91 -17.43 -1.42
CA GLY A 35 3.80 -17.93 -2.24
C GLY A 35 2.42 -17.64 -1.66
N VAL A 36 2.28 -16.59 -0.84
CA VAL A 36 0.99 -16.21 -0.25
C VAL A 36 0.19 -15.39 -1.26
N PRO A 37 -1.05 -15.77 -1.61
CA PRO A 37 -1.88 -15.00 -2.53
C PRO A 37 -2.24 -13.63 -1.95
N LEU A 38 -2.42 -12.65 -2.83
CA LEU A 38 -2.84 -11.31 -2.44
C LEU A 38 -4.34 -11.30 -2.13
N THR A 39 -4.69 -11.42 -0.84
CA THR A 39 -6.05 -11.29 -0.33
C THR A 39 -6.32 -9.89 0.19
N TRP A 40 -7.59 -9.50 0.32
CA TRP A 40 -7.93 -8.18 0.86
C TRP A 40 -7.37 -7.97 2.28
N ARG A 41 -7.49 -8.98 3.13
CA ARG A 41 -6.93 -8.97 4.48
C ARG A 41 -5.40 -8.79 4.47
N LEU A 42 -4.70 -9.44 3.54
CA LEU A 42 -3.26 -9.23 3.38
C LEU A 42 -2.94 -7.83 2.86
N LEU A 43 -3.75 -7.29 1.95
CA LEU A 43 -3.58 -5.94 1.41
C LEU A 43 -3.68 -4.88 2.53
N HIS A 44 -4.66 -5.02 3.43
CA HIS A 44 -4.78 -4.19 4.64
C HIS A 44 -3.59 -4.36 5.60
N ALA A 45 -3.09 -5.58 5.78
CA ALA A 45 -1.92 -5.83 6.62
C ALA A 45 -0.66 -5.16 6.04
N ILE A 46 -0.46 -5.25 4.72
CA ILE A 46 0.65 -4.58 4.02
C ILE A 46 0.55 -3.05 4.16
N GLU A 47 -0.66 -2.49 4.04
CA GLU A 47 -0.90 -1.05 4.24
C GLU A 47 -0.56 -0.58 5.65
N ALA A 48 -1.07 -1.27 6.67
CA ALA A 48 -0.77 -0.95 8.06
C ALA A 48 0.74 -1.01 8.36
N GLU A 49 1.42 -2.05 7.85
CA GLU A 49 2.87 -2.20 8.02
C GLU A 49 3.65 -1.12 7.28
N ALA A 50 3.30 -0.81 6.02
CA ALA A 50 3.99 0.19 5.22
C ALA A 50 3.83 1.62 5.78
N VAL A 51 2.63 1.97 6.25
CA VAL A 51 2.38 3.27 6.89
C VAL A 51 3.10 3.39 8.23
N ALA A 52 3.16 2.31 9.02
CA ALA A 52 3.94 2.29 10.24
C ALA A 52 5.45 2.48 9.97
N ASP A 53 6.02 1.71 9.04
CA ASP A 53 7.43 1.80 8.64
C ASP A 53 7.79 3.17 8.05
N LEU A 54 6.91 3.76 7.24
CA LEU A 54 7.09 5.12 6.73
C LEU A 54 7.11 6.15 7.88
N GLY A 55 6.23 5.98 8.86
CA GLY A 55 6.18 6.81 10.07
C GLY A 55 7.49 6.74 10.86
N PHE A 56 8.03 5.54 11.08
CA PHE A 56 9.32 5.35 11.74
C PHE A 56 10.51 5.90 10.94
N ALA A 57 10.45 5.87 9.60
CA ALA A 57 11.50 6.40 8.73
C ALA A 57 11.45 7.93 8.60
N GLY A 58 10.30 8.55 8.85
CA GLY A 58 10.04 9.97 8.66
C GLY A 58 10.15 10.79 9.96
N ARG A 59 10.68 12.02 9.87
CA ARG A 59 10.72 12.96 11.00
C ARG A 59 9.36 13.61 11.32
N HIS A 60 8.37 13.51 10.42
CA HIS A 60 7.06 14.18 10.51
C HIS A 60 5.93 13.15 10.46
N GLU A 61 5.84 12.32 11.49
CA GLU A 61 4.93 11.17 11.58
C GLU A 61 3.44 11.56 11.45
N ALA A 62 3.03 12.69 12.03
CA ALA A 62 1.63 13.15 12.02
C ALA A 62 1.17 13.68 10.64
N ALA A 63 1.93 14.59 10.04
CA ALA A 63 1.58 15.19 8.75
C ALA A 63 1.59 14.18 7.60
N LEU A 64 2.51 13.21 7.63
CA LEU A 64 2.54 12.12 6.65
C LEU A 64 1.35 11.17 6.83
N ARG A 65 0.98 10.84 8.08
CA ARG A 65 -0.20 10.00 8.34
C ARG A 65 -1.49 10.63 7.82
N GLU A 66 -1.70 11.92 7.99
CA GLU A 66 -2.90 12.61 7.46
C GLU A 66 -2.94 12.62 5.93
N LEU A 67 -1.79 12.72 5.25
CA LEU A 67 -1.73 12.70 3.78
C LEU A 67 -2.02 11.34 3.16
N PHE A 68 -1.64 10.26 3.84
CA PHE A 68 -1.90 8.89 3.40
C PHE A 68 -3.11 8.26 4.08
N ALA A 69 -3.82 9.02 4.93
CA ALA A 69 -5.07 8.57 5.53
C ALA A 69 -6.06 8.24 4.41
N ARG A 70 -6.67 7.07 4.52
CA ARG A 70 -7.72 6.68 3.58
C ARG A 70 -8.89 7.65 3.72
N PRO A 71 -9.45 8.18 2.62
CA PRO A 71 -10.71 8.91 2.71
C PRO A 71 -11.79 7.97 3.23
N ASP A 72 -12.54 8.37 4.25
CA ASP A 72 -13.58 7.54 4.92
C ASP A 72 -14.64 6.97 3.96
N ASN A 73 -14.76 7.54 2.77
CA ASN A 73 -15.69 7.11 1.73
C ASN A 73 -15.24 5.85 0.96
N PHE A 74 -14.01 5.37 1.13
CA PHE A 74 -13.53 4.13 0.52
C PHE A 74 -13.64 2.95 1.48
N HIS A 75 -14.65 2.11 1.26
CA HIS A 75 -14.78 0.84 1.97
C HIS A 75 -14.20 -0.28 1.10
N PHE A 76 -13.07 -0.82 1.51
CA PHE A 76 -12.49 -2.02 0.91
C PHE A 76 -12.88 -3.24 1.76
N PRO A 77 -13.09 -4.42 1.15
CA PRO A 77 -13.37 -5.64 1.91
C PRO A 77 -12.22 -5.96 2.86
N GLU A 78 -12.51 -6.53 4.04
CA GLU A 78 -11.49 -7.02 4.99
C GLU A 78 -11.39 -8.56 4.98
N THR A 79 -11.82 -9.19 3.89
CA THR A 79 -11.96 -10.65 3.77
C THR A 79 -10.68 -11.34 3.29
N ASP A 80 -10.62 -12.66 3.42
CA ASP A 80 -9.56 -13.49 2.84
C ASP A 80 -9.80 -13.79 1.34
N ASP A 81 -10.77 -13.13 0.71
CA ASP A 81 -10.95 -13.22 -0.73
C ASP A 81 -9.75 -12.60 -1.44
N VAL A 82 -9.45 -13.17 -2.60
CA VAL A 82 -8.45 -12.63 -3.53
C VAL A 82 -8.83 -11.19 -3.90
N VAL A 83 -7.83 -10.33 -3.93
CA VAL A 83 -7.99 -8.94 -4.35
C VAL A 83 -8.44 -8.89 -5.82
N ASP A 84 -9.58 -8.24 -6.04
CA ASP A 84 -10.06 -7.84 -7.37
C ASP A 84 -10.30 -6.33 -7.38
N ILE A 85 -9.31 -5.61 -7.92
CA ILE A 85 -9.35 -4.14 -8.02
C ILE A 85 -9.88 -3.65 -9.36
N ALA A 86 -10.31 -4.54 -10.28
CA ALA A 86 -10.77 -4.14 -11.61
C ALA A 86 -11.99 -3.20 -11.59
N ALA A 87 -12.75 -3.22 -10.48
CA ALA A 87 -13.93 -2.38 -10.29
C ALA A 87 -13.67 -1.07 -9.51
N SER A 88 -12.44 -0.78 -9.06
CA SER A 88 -12.15 0.39 -8.22
C SER A 88 -11.68 1.61 -9.04
N ASP A 89 -12.39 2.73 -8.93
CA ASP A 89 -12.07 3.98 -9.64
C ASP A 89 -10.86 4.72 -9.03
N ALA A 90 -10.59 4.51 -7.73
CA ALA A 90 -9.42 5.03 -7.05
C ALA A 90 -8.95 4.07 -5.95
N LEU A 91 -7.63 3.96 -5.81
CA LEU A 91 -6.97 3.08 -4.85
C LEU A 91 -6.01 3.88 -3.96
N PRO A 92 -5.89 3.52 -2.66
CA PRO A 92 -4.80 3.97 -1.83
C PRO A 92 -3.45 3.67 -2.51
N ALA A 93 -2.48 4.56 -2.36
CA ALA A 93 -1.16 4.41 -2.99
C ALA A 93 -0.50 3.06 -2.63
N VAL A 94 -0.60 2.65 -1.36
CA VAL A 94 -0.04 1.37 -0.89
C VAL A 94 -0.70 0.18 -1.58
N PHE A 95 -2.02 0.23 -1.79
CA PHE A 95 -2.76 -0.84 -2.46
C PHE A 95 -2.29 -0.97 -3.91
N ALA A 96 -2.19 0.17 -4.62
CA ALA A 96 -1.69 0.18 -5.99
C ALA A 96 -0.25 -0.38 -6.10
N PHE A 97 0.64 -0.01 -5.18
CA PHE A 97 2.02 -0.52 -5.17
C PHE A 97 2.11 -2.01 -4.86
N ALA A 98 1.30 -2.51 -3.92
CA ALA A 98 1.25 -3.93 -3.58
C ALA A 98 0.72 -4.76 -4.76
N VAL A 99 -0.35 -4.31 -5.41
CA VAL A 99 -0.91 -5.00 -6.59
C VAL A 99 0.10 -5.01 -7.74
N ASP A 100 0.73 -3.88 -8.06
CA ASP A 100 1.78 -3.83 -9.10
C ASP A 100 2.95 -4.79 -8.79
N ALA A 101 3.36 -4.91 -7.53
CA ALA A 101 4.41 -5.85 -7.12
C ALA A 101 4.01 -7.31 -7.38
N TYR A 102 2.78 -7.68 -7.02
CA TYR A 102 2.25 -9.02 -7.24
C TYR A 102 2.02 -9.34 -8.72
N GLU A 103 1.50 -8.40 -9.50
CA GLU A 103 1.34 -8.57 -10.94
C GLU A 103 2.69 -8.79 -11.64
N ARG A 104 3.73 -8.05 -11.25
CA ARG A 104 5.08 -8.24 -11.78
C ARG A 104 5.63 -9.61 -11.44
N ALA A 105 5.43 -10.08 -10.21
CA ALA A 105 5.84 -11.42 -9.79
C ALA A 105 5.11 -12.52 -10.58
N ALA A 106 3.81 -12.35 -10.80
CA ALA A 106 3.00 -13.27 -11.60
C ALA A 106 3.47 -13.34 -13.06
N ARG A 107 3.82 -12.19 -13.67
CA ARG A 107 4.40 -12.14 -15.03
C ARG A 107 5.78 -12.80 -15.12
N GLN A 108 6.55 -12.82 -14.03
CA GLN A 108 7.87 -13.44 -13.95
C GLN A 108 7.83 -14.94 -13.61
N GLY A 109 6.64 -15.52 -13.44
CA GLY A 109 6.47 -16.95 -13.16
C GLY A 109 6.64 -17.36 -11.69
N GLN A 110 6.70 -16.39 -10.76
CA GLN A 110 6.63 -16.66 -9.33
C GLN A 110 5.15 -16.92 -8.96
N PRO A 111 4.76 -18.11 -8.45
CA PRO A 111 3.37 -18.33 -8.04
C PRO A 111 3.08 -17.53 -6.76
N PRO A 112 1.98 -16.75 -6.74
CA PRO A 112 0.74 -17.32 -6.20
C PRO A 112 -0.45 -17.02 -7.12
N ARG A 113 -0.81 -18.01 -7.95
CA ARG A 113 -1.99 -17.94 -8.81
C ARG A 113 -3.26 -18.14 -8.00
N SER A 114 -3.87 -17.04 -7.63
CA SER A 114 -5.31 -16.85 -7.76
C SER A 114 -5.53 -15.35 -7.81
N PHE A 115 -5.41 -14.77 -9.00
CA PHE A 115 -6.14 -13.56 -9.35
C PHE A 115 -7.39 -14.06 -10.07
N ALA A 116 -8.58 -13.65 -9.65
CA ALA A 116 -9.81 -13.96 -10.36
C ALA A 116 -9.83 -13.17 -11.67
N ALA A 117 -9.12 -13.70 -12.68
CA ALA A 117 -9.26 -13.25 -14.05
C ALA A 117 -10.63 -13.72 -14.54
N ARG A 118 -11.44 -12.79 -15.02
CA ARG A 118 -12.57 -13.11 -15.89
C ARG A 118 -12.35 -12.47 -17.25
#